data_AF-A0A2G8DKC4-F1
#
_entry.id   AF-A0A2G8DKC4-F1
#
_cell.length_a   1.000
_cell.length_b   1.000
_cell.length_c   1.000
_cell.angle_alpha   90.00
_cell.angle_beta   90.00
_cell.angle_gamma   90.00
#
_symmetry.space_group_name_H-M   'P 1'
#
loop_
_entity.id
_entity.type
_entity.pdbx_description
1 polymer ?
#
loop_
_entity_poly.entity_id
_entity_poly.type
_entity_poly.pdbx_seq_one_letter_code
_entity_poly.pdbx_strand_id
1 'polypeptide(L)'
;MIIVSKEELLAFKKLDLLYQMNLLQEQSVRLERKYDCSLEEFRSLVTDSDENYEMWDDLVEWEACNSALLEVRSMLERINAEDIEVR
;
A
#
# COMPACT_ATOMS: atom_id res chain seq x y z
N MET A 1 7.95 -17.87 -30.83
CA MET A 1 6.92 -16.81 -30.75
C MET A 1 6.14 -17.06 -29.49
N ILE A 2 6.25 -16.19 -28.49
CA ILE A 2 5.52 -16.34 -27.23
C ILE A 2 4.14 -15.73 -27.46
N ILE A 3 3.10 -16.56 -27.45
CA ILE A 3 1.71 -16.11 -27.52
C ILE A 3 1.26 -16.00 -26.07
N VAL A 4 1.20 -14.78 -25.55
CA VAL A 4 0.69 -14.53 -24.19
C VAL A 4 -0.80 -14.22 -24.31
N SER A 5 -1.63 -14.98 -23.61
CA SER A 5 -3.07 -14.68 -23.55
C SER A 5 -3.34 -13.46 -22.68
N LYS A 6 -4.44 -12.74 -22.96
CA LYS A 6 -4.89 -11.61 -22.12
C LYS A 6 -5.11 -12.06 -20.68
N GLU A 7 -5.59 -13.29 -20.48
CA GLU A 7 -5.83 -13.91 -19.17
C GLU A 7 -4.53 -14.11 -18.39
N GLU A 8 -3.45 -14.56 -19.03
CA GLU A 8 -2.13 -14.70 -18.40
C GLU A 8 -1.53 -13.34 -18.01
N LEU A 9 -1.68 -12.30 -18.84
CA LEU A 9 -1.25 -10.94 -18.50
C LEU A 9 -2.01 -10.39 -17.30
N LEU A 10 -3.32 -10.63 -17.23
CA LEU A 10 -4.15 -10.23 -16.10
C LEU A 10 -3.77 -10.99 -14.83
N ALA A 11 -3.52 -12.28 -14.93
CA ALA A 11 -3.05 -13.09 -13.80
C ALA A 11 -1.71 -12.55 -13.27
N PHE A 12 -0.77 -12.23 -14.16
CA PHE A 12 0.52 -11.68 -13.76
C PHE A 12 0.38 -10.31 -13.10
N LYS A 13 -0.44 -9.40 -13.66
CA LYS A 13 -0.73 -8.11 -13.03
C LYS A 13 -1.40 -8.24 -11.66
N LYS A 14 -2.35 -9.18 -11.49
CA LYS A 14 -2.95 -9.46 -10.19
C LYS A 14 -1.89 -9.90 -9.18
N LEU A 15 -0.98 -10.78 -9.59
CA LEU A 15 0.08 -11.32 -8.75
C LEU A 15 1.06 -10.22 -8.32
N ASP A 16 1.43 -9.34 -9.25
CA ASP A 16 2.26 -8.16 -8.98
C ASP A 16 1.60 -7.20 -7.98
N LEU A 17 0.30 -6.90 -8.16
CA LEU A 17 -0.44 -6.06 -7.22
C LEU A 17 -0.59 -6.70 -5.83
N LEU A 18 -0.82 -8.02 -5.77
CA LEU A 18 -0.87 -8.74 -4.50
C LEU A 18 0.48 -8.71 -3.78
N TYR A 19 1.58 -8.83 -4.53
CA TYR A 19 2.93 -8.71 -3.98
C TYR A 19 3.21 -7.31 -3.44
N GLN A 20 2.90 -6.26 -4.22
CA GLN A 20 3.01 -4.87 -3.77
C GLN A 20 2.16 -4.60 -2.52
N MET A 21 0.93 -5.12 -2.49
CA MET A 21 0.03 -4.99 -1.34
C MET A 21 0.62 -5.67 -0.10
N ASN A 22 1.23 -6.85 -0.25
CA ASN A 22 1.86 -7.55 0.86
C ASN A 22 3.05 -6.78 1.43
N LEU A 23 3.94 -6.26 0.58
CA LEU A 23 5.07 -5.43 0.99
C LEU A 23 4.63 -4.18 1.76
N LEU A 24 3.63 -3.46 1.25
CA LEU A 24 3.11 -2.26 1.89
C LEU A 24 2.40 -2.58 3.22
N GLN A 25 1.72 -3.73 3.31
CA GLN A 25 1.15 -4.21 4.58
C GLN A 25 2.25 -4.53 5.59
N GLU A 26 3.34 -5.19 5.18
CA GLU A 26 4.47 -5.46 6.08
C GLU A 26 5.13 -4.17 6.57
N GLN A 27 5.28 -3.16 5.71
CA GLN A 27 5.78 -1.85 6.11
C GLN A 27 4.85 -1.17 7.12
N SER A 28 3.54 -1.19 6.89
CA SER A 28 2.56 -0.63 7.83
C SER A 28 2.61 -1.35 9.18
N VAL A 29 2.65 -2.69 9.20
CA VAL A 29 2.76 -3.49 10.43
C VAL A 29 4.08 -3.26 11.15
N ARG A 30 5.17 -3.01 10.42
CA ARG A 30 6.47 -2.67 11.01
C ARG A 30 6.39 -1.35 11.78
N LEU A 31 5.74 -0.33 11.20
CA LEU A 31 5.56 0.98 11.84
C LEU A 31 4.59 0.88 13.03
N GLU A 32 3.50 0.11 12.88
CA GLU A 32 2.57 -0.20 13.97
C GLU A 32 3.28 -0.88 15.15
N ARG A 33 4.18 -1.82 14.90
CA ARG A 33 5.00 -2.45 15.95
C ARG A 33 6.09 -1.54 16.50
N LYS A 34 6.64 -0.60 15.71
CA LYS A 34 7.67 0.35 16.17
C LYS A 34 7.08 1.29 17.22
N TYR A 35 5.83 1.71 17.02
CA TYR A 35 5.17 2.71 17.87
C TYR A 35 4.05 2.15 18.77
N ASP A 36 3.72 0.87 18.64
CA ASP A 36 2.67 0.15 19.39
C ASP A 36 1.32 0.89 19.44
N CYS A 37 1.01 1.61 18.36
CA CYS A 37 -0.20 2.40 18.22
C CYS A 37 -0.68 2.37 16.77
N SER A 38 -1.92 2.75 16.53
CA SER A 38 -2.48 2.85 15.18
C SER A 38 -2.06 4.16 14.49
N LEU A 39 -2.12 4.23 13.15
CA LEU A 39 -1.71 5.41 12.37
C LEU A 39 -2.35 6.72 12.87
N GLU A 40 -3.63 6.68 13.24
CA GLU A 40 -4.36 7.84 13.75
C GLU A 40 -3.83 8.28 15.13
N GLU A 41 -3.54 7.32 16.01
CA GLU A 41 -2.92 7.60 17.32
C GLU A 41 -1.51 8.13 17.15
N PHE A 42 -0.74 7.58 16.22
CA PHE A 42 0.61 8.04 15.89
C PHE A 42 0.60 9.48 15.36
N ARG A 43 -0.36 9.83 14.50
CA ARG A 43 -0.57 11.21 14.02
C ARG A 43 -0.80 12.18 15.17
N SER A 44 -1.66 11.82 16.13
CA SER A 44 -1.87 12.63 17.34
C SER A 44 -0.60 12.74 18.17
N LEU A 45 0.13 11.64 18.35
CA LEU A 45 1.41 11.59 19.07
C LEU A 45 2.47 12.52 18.46
N VAL A 46 2.63 12.50 17.14
CA VAL A 46 3.58 13.37 16.40
C VAL A 46 3.21 14.84 16.55
N THR A 47 1.91 15.15 16.60
CA THR A 47 1.41 16.52 16.72
C THR A 47 1.52 17.08 18.14
N ASP A 48 1.34 16.23 19.16
CA ASP A 48 1.43 16.60 20.59
C ASP A 48 2.89 16.59 21.12
N SER A 49 3.81 15.94 20.40
CA SER A 49 5.22 15.86 20.78
C SER A 49 6.01 17.11 20.36
N ASP A 50 7.09 17.41 21.09
CA ASP A 50 8.13 18.36 20.65
C ASP A 50 8.71 17.96 19.29
N GLU A 51 9.18 18.93 18.49
CA GLU A 51 9.67 18.73 17.11
C GLU A 51 10.64 17.55 17.00
N ASN A 52 10.11 16.40 16.59
CA ASN A 52 10.86 15.19 16.34
C ASN A 52 10.77 14.82 14.86
N TYR A 53 11.78 15.25 14.09
CA TYR A 53 11.84 15.02 12.66
C TYR A 53 11.76 13.54 12.26
N GLU A 54 12.29 12.62 13.10
CA GLU A 54 12.19 11.18 12.82
C GLU A 54 10.73 10.70 12.89
N MET A 55 9.95 11.19 13.85
CA MET A 55 8.54 10.83 13.97
C MET A 55 7.70 11.43 12.83
N TRP A 56 8.06 12.63 12.36
CA TRP A 56 7.44 13.23 11.18
C TRP A 56 7.76 12.45 9.90
N ASP A 57 9.01 12.04 9.71
CA ASP A 57 9.40 11.22 8.55
C ASP A 57 8.67 9.87 8.56
N ASP A 58 8.60 9.22 9.72
CA ASP A 58 7.88 7.95 9.88
C ASP A 58 6.36 8.12 9.67
N LEU A 59 5.78 9.26 10.07
CA LEU A 59 4.36 9.55 9.84
C LEU A 59 4.07 9.67 8.34
N VAL A 60 4.92 10.41 7.62
CA VAL A 60 4.82 10.57 6.18
C VAL A 60 5.01 9.22 5.46
N GLU A 61 5.98 8.40 5.89
CA GLU A 61 6.16 7.04 5.35
C GLU A 61 4.90 6.20 5.54
N TRP A 62 4.29 6.26 6.73
CA TRP A 62 3.12 5.46 7.04
C TRP A 62 1.88 5.91 6.26
N GLU A 63 1.64 7.22 6.15
CA GLU A 63 0.54 7.76 5.35
C GLU A 63 0.71 7.41 3.87
N ALA A 64 1.93 7.50 3.34
CA ALA A 64 2.25 7.11 1.98
C ALA A 64 1.98 5.61 1.76
N CYS A 65 2.39 4.74 2.69
CA CYS A 65 2.09 3.30 2.62
C CYS A 65 0.58 3.03 2.61
N ASN A 66 -0.17 3.71 3.47
CA ASN A 66 -1.61 3.54 3.56
C ASN A 66 -2.34 4.04 2.29
N SER A 67 -1.92 5.18 1.73
CA SER A 67 -2.43 5.68 0.45
C SER A 67 -2.13 4.71 -0.69
N ALA A 68 -0.89 4.23 -0.80
CA ALA A 68 -0.49 3.27 -1.82
C ALA A 68 -1.28 1.96 -1.70
N LEU A 69 -1.57 1.49 -0.48
CA LEU A 69 -2.43 0.32 -0.24
C LEU A 69 -3.85 0.52 -0.76
N LEU A 70 -4.44 1.70 -0.53
CA LEU A 70 -5.77 2.03 -1.05
C LEU A 70 -5.79 2.08 -2.58
N GLU A 71 -4.74 2.64 -3.20
CA GLU A 71 -4.61 2.68 -4.66
C GLU A 71 -4.45 1.29 -5.25
N VAL A 72 -3.55 0.46 -4.71
CA VAL A 72 -3.34 -0.93 -5.16
C VAL A 72 -4.62 -1.75 -4.99
N ARG A 73 -5.34 -1.57 -3.87
CA ARG A 73 -6.63 -2.23 -3.64
C ARG A 73 -7.67 -1.79 -4.68
N SER A 74 -7.80 -0.50 -4.94
CA SER A 74 -8.70 0.04 -5.96
C SER A 74 -8.36 -0.49 -7.35
N MET A 75 -7.07 -0.57 -7.68
CA MET A 75 -6.60 -1.15 -8.94
C MET A 75 -6.98 -2.63 -9.05
N LEU A 76 -6.84 -3.40 -7.96
CA LEU A 76 -7.21 -4.80 -7.92
C LEU A 76 -8.74 -5.01 -8.04
N GLU A 77 -9.54 -4.13 -7.43
CA GLU A 77 -11.00 -4.15 -7.58
C GLU A 77 -11.44 -3.85 -9.02
N ARG A 78 -10.84 -2.85 -9.67
CA ARG A 78 -11.06 -2.56 -11.10
C ARG A 78 -10.69 -3.74 -11.97
N ILE A 79 -9.59 -4.43 -11.64
CA ILE A 79 -9.18 -5.63 -12.37
C ILE A 79 -10.17 -6.79 -12.20
N ASN A 80 -10.73 -6.95 -11.00
CA ASN A 80 -11.73 -7.98 -10.73
C ASN A 80 -13.11 -7.67 -11.31
N ALA A 81 -13.47 -6.40 -11.49
CA ALA A 81 -14.72 -5.98 -12.10
C ALA A 81 -14.77 -6.16 -13.64
N GLU A 82 -13.75 -6.80 -14.25
CA GLU A 82 -13.53 -6.86 -15.72
C GLU A 82 -13.41 -5.49 -16.40
N ASP A 83 -13.30 -4.40 -15.62
CA ASP A 83 -13.24 -3.00 -16.06
C ASP A 83 -11.82 -2.60 -16.50
N ILE A 84 -11.18 -3.45 -17.30
CA ILE A 84 -9.86 -3.19 -17.86
C ILE A 84 -9.92 -3.29 -19.37
N GLU A 85 -10.04 -2.13 -20.01
CA GLU A 85 -9.60 -1.97 -21.39
C GLU A 85 -8.07 -2.12 -21.41
N VAL A 86 -7.62 -3.30 -21.83
CA VAL A 86 -6.23 -3.53 -22.21
C VAL A 86 -6.06 -2.88 -23.59
N ARG A 87 -5.49 -1.67 -23.61
CA ARG A 87 -5.02 -0.98 -24.81
C ARG A 87 -3.59 -1.37 -25.13
#